data_AF-A0A1F4VYY9-F1
#
_entry.id   AF-A0A1F4VYY9-F1
#
_cell.length_a   1.000
_cell.length_b   1.000
_cell.length_c   1.000
_cell.angle_alpha   90.00
_cell.angle_beta   90.00
_cell.angle_gamma   90.00
#
_symmetry.space_group_name_H-M   'P 1'
#
loop_
_entity.id
_entity.type
_entity.pdbx_description
1 polymer ?
#
loop_
_entity_poly.entity_id
_entity_poly.type
_entity_poly.pdbx_seq_one_letter_code
_entity_poly.pdbx_strand_id
1 'polypeptide(L)'
;MNEEVVVDIKTVEEKLADLQRRKKKFNRIMAIVKLVGIFLILFVISSLIYNRYFKKSPPAPFEPKEDTPTTEPNDFTVITPKIFTDDTLKISFQYPGNAQLTPLNVSEDKKITKLSVLYDTSWTDALPQVTESAVNDGYALKITRFETQVTDIQNIAKTKLKSLQDKCFPVTEYTSPHFEKIDNIDSIAFEANKCGGDYKYIYVPRFYAYYELELIAKGDFGYTERYSRTMGEVVDSLKFFSEDPPGWTPFIVFDNAKYLFSFKHPRFDSNCCDVPGPKFEKNSPTNLGSLVDPTTKIDSKNFDGITLYADKETGRSFDQYVERQKTLFNDEYVIVKGENPKTSQEEFTVGGKRAIRIKGYSWKGNDLIYLDTLDRGAVITVSVNNLTGESFEIKLKGMLESFEFRN
;
A
#
# COMPACT_ATOMS: atom_id res chain seq x y z
N MET A 1 -76.41 -45.07 -77.11
CA MET A 1 -77.09 -43.96 -76.41
C MET A 1 -76.20 -43.56 -75.26
N ASN A 2 -75.59 -42.38 -75.35
CA ASN A 2 -74.79 -41.81 -74.27
C ASN A 2 -75.71 -41.01 -73.36
N GLU A 3 -75.66 -41.31 -72.06
CA GLU A 3 -76.39 -40.58 -71.03
C GLU A 3 -75.46 -39.51 -70.47
N GLU A 4 -75.77 -38.23 -70.75
CA GLU A 4 -75.07 -37.09 -70.16
C GLU A 4 -75.47 -36.94 -68.68
N VAL A 5 -74.50 -37.12 -67.79
CA VAL A 5 -74.66 -36.79 -66.37
C VAL A 5 -74.40 -35.30 -66.20
N VAL A 6 -75.46 -34.52 -66.05
CA VAL A 6 -75.39 -33.10 -65.66
C VAL A 6 -75.04 -33.01 -64.17
N VAL A 7 -73.82 -32.57 -63.86
CA VAL A 7 -73.38 -32.29 -62.49
C VAL A 7 -73.87 -30.91 -62.08
N ASP A 8 -74.73 -30.84 -61.07
CA ASP A 8 -75.23 -29.58 -60.50
C ASP A 8 -74.11 -28.82 -59.78
N ILE A 9 -73.66 -27.72 -60.38
CA ILE A 9 -72.55 -26.87 -59.94
C ILE A 9 -72.78 -26.33 -58.51
N LYS A 10 -74.03 -26.09 -58.10
CA LYS A 10 -74.34 -25.66 -56.71
C LYS A 10 -73.93 -26.71 -55.68
N THR A 11 -74.08 -27.99 -56.00
CA THR A 11 -73.74 -29.09 -55.10
C THR A 11 -72.22 -29.22 -54.90
N VAL A 12 -71.43 -28.82 -55.90
CA VAL A 12 -69.96 -28.84 -55.84
C VAL A 12 -69.43 -27.67 -55.02
N GLU A 13 -70.00 -26.47 -55.18
CA GLU A 13 -69.62 -25.29 -54.41
C GLU A 13 -69.96 -25.42 -52.92
N GLU A 14 -71.12 -25.97 -52.57
CA GLU A 14 -71.50 -26.23 -51.18
C GLU A 14 -70.57 -27.24 -50.50
N LYS A 15 -70.18 -28.31 -51.21
CA LYS A 15 -69.22 -29.30 -50.68
C LYS A 15 -67.82 -28.72 -50.50
N LEU A 16 -67.37 -27.82 -51.39
CA LEU A 16 -66.10 -27.10 -51.24
C LEU A 16 -66.12 -26.14 -50.06
N ALA A 17 -67.22 -25.41 -49.86
CA ALA A 17 -67.40 -24.51 -48.72
C ALA A 17 -67.44 -25.28 -47.38
N ASP A 18 -68.09 -26.44 -47.33
CA ASP A 18 -68.11 -27.29 -46.14
C ASP A 18 -66.71 -27.88 -45.83
N LEU A 19 -65.97 -28.32 -46.85
CA LEU A 19 -64.58 -28.78 -46.70
C LEU A 19 -63.65 -27.67 -46.17
N GLN A 20 -63.80 -26.44 -46.66
CA GLN A 20 -63.02 -25.30 -46.15
C GLN A 20 -63.38 -24.94 -44.71
N ARG A 21 -64.68 -24.98 -44.34
CA ARG A 21 -65.11 -24.79 -42.95
C ARG A 21 -64.56 -25.87 -42.02
N ARG A 22 -64.57 -27.14 -42.44
CA ARG A 22 -63.99 -28.25 -41.66
C ARG A 22 -62.48 -28.10 -41.51
N LYS A 23 -61.76 -27.73 -42.56
CA LYS A 23 -60.30 -27.46 -42.51
C LYS A 23 -59.97 -26.31 -41.55
N LYS A 24 -60.76 -25.23 -41.57
CA LYS A 24 -60.58 -24.08 -40.67
C LYS A 24 -60.87 -24.46 -39.21
N LYS A 25 -61.92 -25.25 -38.95
CA LYS A 25 -62.22 -25.80 -37.61
C LYS A 25 -61.10 -26.73 -37.12
N PHE A 26 -60.62 -27.63 -37.97
CA PHE A 26 -59.54 -28.56 -37.64
C PHE A 26 -58.24 -27.83 -37.30
N ASN A 27 -57.83 -26.84 -38.09
CA ASN A 27 -56.64 -26.04 -37.81
C ASN A 27 -56.76 -25.26 -36.49
N ARG A 28 -57.95 -24.78 -36.15
CA ARG A 28 -58.21 -24.08 -34.88
C ARG A 28 -58.09 -25.03 -33.69
N ILE A 29 -58.65 -26.23 -33.80
CA ILE A 29 -58.54 -27.28 -32.78
C ILE A 29 -57.07 -27.71 -32.62
N MET A 30 -56.36 -27.93 -33.73
CA MET A 30 -54.97 -28.38 -33.68
C MET A 30 -54.03 -27.32 -33.10
N ALA A 31 -54.32 -26.03 -33.31
CA ALA A 31 -53.60 -24.93 -32.65
C ALA A 31 -53.83 -24.92 -31.13
N ILE A 32 -55.06 -25.16 -30.67
CA ILE A 32 -55.39 -25.26 -29.23
C ILE A 32 -54.67 -26.47 -28.61
N VAL A 33 -54.68 -27.62 -29.28
CA VAL A 33 -53.99 -28.84 -28.80
C VAL A 33 -52.49 -28.60 -28.66
N LYS A 34 -51.86 -27.90 -29.62
CA LYS A 34 -50.43 -27.53 -29.52
C LYS A 34 -50.16 -26.57 -28.36
N LEU A 35 -51.02 -25.57 -28.15
CA LEU A 35 -50.91 -24.63 -27.02
C LEU A 35 -51.03 -25.34 -25.67
N VAL A 36 -51.98 -26.26 -25.52
CA VAL A 36 -52.14 -27.07 -24.31
C VAL A 36 -50.91 -27.96 -24.10
N GLY A 37 -50.36 -28.55 -25.17
CA GLY A 37 -49.12 -29.33 -25.10
C GLY A 37 -47.92 -28.52 -24.61
N ILE A 38 -47.73 -27.30 -25.14
CA ILE A 38 -46.67 -26.39 -24.67
C ILE A 38 -46.89 -26.01 -23.20
N PHE A 39 -48.12 -25.74 -22.80
CA PHE A 39 -48.44 -25.38 -21.42
C PHE A 39 -48.14 -26.52 -20.44
N LEU A 40 -48.44 -27.77 -20.81
CA LEU A 40 -48.10 -28.95 -20.02
C LEU A 40 -46.58 -29.13 -19.88
N ILE A 41 -45.82 -28.92 -20.97
CA ILE A 41 -44.35 -28.98 -20.92
C ILE A 41 -43.79 -27.91 -19.98
N LEU A 42 -44.26 -26.66 -20.09
CA LEU A 42 -43.85 -25.57 -19.20
C LEU A 42 -44.23 -25.85 -17.74
N PHE A 43 -45.39 -26.45 -17.50
CA PHE A 43 -45.82 -26.84 -16.15
C PHE A 43 -44.91 -27.92 -15.55
N VAL A 44 -44.50 -28.91 -16.33
CA VAL A 44 -43.54 -29.94 -15.89
C VAL A 44 -42.17 -29.32 -15.59
N ILE A 45 -41.66 -28.45 -16.46
CA ILE A 45 -40.37 -27.76 -16.25
C ILE A 45 -40.44 -26.88 -14.99
N SER A 46 -41.52 -26.10 -14.83
CA SER A 46 -41.74 -25.26 -13.65
C SER A 46 -41.83 -26.10 -12.37
N SER A 47 -42.54 -27.23 -12.40
CA SER A 47 -42.62 -28.17 -11.28
C SER A 47 -41.27 -28.81 -10.94
N LEU A 48 -40.42 -29.10 -11.93
CA LEU A 48 -39.08 -29.62 -11.71
C LEU A 48 -38.15 -28.57 -11.08
N ILE A 49 -38.22 -27.32 -11.54
CA ILE A 49 -37.48 -26.19 -10.97
C ILE A 49 -37.96 -25.92 -9.53
N TYR A 50 -39.28 -25.94 -9.28
CA TYR A 50 -39.85 -25.75 -7.95
C TYR A 50 -39.42 -26.86 -6.98
N ASN A 51 -39.49 -28.13 -7.40
CA ASN A 51 -39.04 -29.26 -6.58
C ASN A 51 -37.54 -29.22 -6.30
N ARG A 52 -36.72 -28.70 -7.22
CA ARG A 52 -35.26 -28.68 -7.08
C ARG A 52 -34.75 -27.50 -6.24
N TYR A 53 -35.39 -26.33 -6.34
CA TYR A 53 -34.89 -25.10 -5.74
C TYR A 53 -35.74 -24.55 -4.59
N PHE A 54 -37.03 -24.89 -4.53
CA PHE A 54 -37.97 -24.27 -3.58
C PHE A 54 -38.63 -25.25 -2.60
N LYS A 55 -38.67 -26.55 -2.92
CA LYS A 55 -39.11 -27.56 -1.97
C LYS A 55 -37.98 -27.82 -0.97
N LYS A 56 -37.98 -27.04 0.12
CA LYS A 56 -37.19 -27.36 1.32
C LYS A 56 -37.51 -28.80 1.68
N SER A 57 -36.48 -29.66 1.73
CA SER A 57 -36.62 -30.97 2.35
C SER A 57 -37.27 -30.77 3.72
N PRO A 58 -38.28 -31.58 4.10
CA PRO A 58 -38.76 -31.55 5.47
C PRO A 58 -37.54 -31.73 6.38
N PRO A 59 -37.44 -30.97 7.49
CA PRO A 59 -36.37 -31.20 8.44
C PRO A 59 -36.40 -32.68 8.81
N ALA A 60 -35.22 -33.31 8.83
CA ALA A 60 -35.12 -34.70 9.24
C ALA A 60 -35.87 -34.86 10.58
N PRO A 61 -36.63 -35.96 10.77
CA PRO A 61 -37.24 -36.22 12.07
C PRO A 61 -36.13 -36.21 13.11
N PHE A 62 -36.31 -35.42 14.17
CA PHE A 62 -35.46 -35.45 15.34
C PHE A 62 -35.51 -36.88 15.90
N GLU A 63 -34.52 -37.70 15.56
CA GLU A 63 -34.08 -38.75 16.46
C GLU A 63 -33.50 -38.02 17.67
N PRO A 64 -34.06 -38.19 18.88
CA PRO A 64 -33.35 -37.78 20.07
C PRO A 64 -32.11 -38.65 20.13
N LYS A 65 -30.98 -38.13 19.63
CA LYS A 65 -29.68 -38.60 20.09
C LYS A 65 -29.75 -38.46 21.60
N GLU A 66 -29.54 -39.56 22.31
CA GLU A 66 -29.15 -39.48 23.71
C GLU A 66 -28.15 -38.33 23.81
N ASP A 67 -28.43 -37.40 24.73
CA ASP A 67 -27.52 -36.34 25.15
C ASP A 67 -26.25 -37.01 25.67
N THR A 68 -25.42 -37.47 24.74
CA THR A 68 -23.99 -37.40 24.91
C THR A 68 -23.81 -35.92 25.15
N PRO A 69 -23.26 -35.50 26.31
CA PRO A 69 -23.06 -34.09 26.58
C PRO A 69 -22.34 -33.57 25.36
N THR A 70 -23.04 -32.75 24.58
CA THR A 70 -22.39 -31.97 23.56
C THR A 70 -21.57 -31.06 24.45
N THR A 71 -20.31 -31.43 24.63
CA THR A 71 -19.28 -30.46 24.83
C THR A 71 -19.58 -29.49 23.69
N GLU A 72 -20.20 -28.35 24.01
CA GLU A 72 -19.79 -27.11 23.38
C GLU A 72 -18.28 -27.26 23.21
N PRO A 73 -17.67 -26.91 22.07
CA PRO A 73 -16.25 -26.65 22.11
C PRO A 73 -16.06 -25.42 23.03
N ASN A 74 -16.16 -25.65 24.34
CA ASN A 74 -15.40 -25.07 25.44
C ASN A 74 -13.95 -25.57 25.33
N ASP A 75 -13.47 -25.80 24.11
CA ASP A 75 -12.13 -25.39 23.80
C ASP A 75 -12.24 -23.94 23.33
N PHE A 76 -12.43 -23.04 24.30
CA PHE A 76 -11.57 -21.87 24.31
C PHE A 76 -10.15 -22.40 24.49
N THR A 77 -9.61 -23.07 23.47
CA THR A 77 -8.17 -23.12 23.30
C THR A 77 -7.85 -21.65 23.27
N VAL A 78 -7.23 -21.15 24.34
CA VAL A 78 -6.78 -19.77 24.41
C VAL A 78 -5.83 -19.64 23.23
N ILE A 79 -6.34 -19.09 22.11
CA ILE A 79 -5.56 -18.92 20.91
C ILE A 79 -4.55 -17.86 21.28
N THR A 80 -3.37 -18.32 21.67
CA THR A 80 -2.34 -17.42 22.16
C THR A 80 -1.88 -16.62 20.95
N PRO A 81 -2.05 -15.29 20.96
CA PRO A 81 -1.61 -14.47 19.84
C PRO A 81 -0.10 -14.58 19.69
N LYS A 82 0.36 -14.75 18.46
CA LYS A 82 1.77 -14.67 18.09
C LYS A 82 2.08 -13.25 17.67
N ILE A 83 3.28 -12.78 18.01
CA ILE A 83 3.79 -11.50 17.51
C ILE A 83 4.66 -11.79 16.30
N PHE A 84 4.41 -11.07 15.21
CA PHE A 84 5.31 -11.04 14.06
C PHE A 84 5.96 -9.67 13.94
N THR A 85 7.22 -9.67 13.52
CA THR A 85 8.06 -8.49 13.32
C THR A 85 8.87 -8.71 12.05
N ASP A 86 8.83 -7.75 11.13
CA ASP A 86 9.58 -7.80 9.88
C ASP A 86 10.35 -6.50 9.65
N ASP A 87 11.67 -6.60 9.67
CA ASP A 87 12.57 -5.46 9.50
C ASP A 87 12.60 -4.91 8.07
N THR A 88 12.20 -5.71 7.07
CA THR A 88 12.18 -5.33 5.66
C THR A 88 10.93 -4.53 5.33
N LEU A 89 9.78 -5.01 5.81
CA LEU A 89 8.49 -4.32 5.74
C LEU A 89 8.33 -3.25 6.83
N LYS A 90 9.22 -3.18 7.83
CA LYS A 90 9.17 -2.21 8.94
C LYS A 90 7.83 -2.22 9.69
N ILE A 91 7.30 -3.42 9.92
CA ILE A 91 6.02 -3.64 10.61
C ILE A 91 6.16 -4.65 11.73
N SER A 92 5.28 -4.54 12.71
CA SER A 92 4.97 -5.60 13.68
C SER A 92 3.47 -5.69 13.88
N PHE A 93 2.95 -6.88 14.16
CA PHE A 93 1.54 -7.07 14.46
C PHE A 93 1.32 -8.37 15.25
N GLN A 94 0.17 -8.48 15.90
CA GLN A 94 -0.28 -9.70 16.55
C GLN A 94 -1.19 -10.49 15.61
N TYR A 95 -1.05 -11.80 15.59
CA TYR A 95 -1.90 -12.68 14.79
C TYR A 95 -2.28 -13.96 15.55
N PRO A 96 -3.44 -14.56 15.23
CA PRO A 96 -3.88 -15.79 15.89
C PRO A 96 -2.88 -16.94 15.72
N GLY A 97 -2.56 -17.64 16.81
CA GLY A 97 -1.54 -18.69 16.82
C GLY A 97 -1.84 -19.91 15.93
N ASN A 98 -3.10 -20.11 15.57
CA ASN A 98 -3.62 -21.11 14.64
C ASN A 98 -3.55 -20.68 13.16
N ALA A 99 -3.17 -19.44 12.87
CA ALA A 99 -2.93 -18.97 11.51
C ALA A 99 -1.49 -19.27 11.07
N GLN A 100 -1.32 -19.52 9.77
CA GLN A 100 -0.04 -19.70 9.12
C GLN A 100 0.48 -18.35 8.59
N LEU A 101 1.74 -18.04 8.89
CA LEU A 101 2.44 -16.90 8.32
C LEU A 101 3.34 -17.36 7.17
N THR A 102 3.18 -16.78 5.99
CA THR A 102 3.99 -17.09 4.80
C THR A 102 4.65 -15.83 4.27
N PRO A 103 5.98 -15.67 4.41
CA PRO A 103 6.72 -14.65 3.67
C PRO A 103 6.78 -15.05 2.19
N LEU A 104 6.33 -14.17 1.29
CA LEU A 104 6.35 -14.41 -0.15
C LEU A 104 7.54 -13.65 -0.74
N ASN A 105 8.50 -14.40 -1.33
CA ASN A 105 9.72 -13.81 -1.89
C ASN A 105 9.42 -12.83 -3.04
N VAL A 106 9.83 -11.59 -2.79
CA VAL A 106 10.39 -10.54 -3.65
C VAL A 106 10.42 -10.86 -5.14
N SER A 107 9.76 -10.03 -5.97
CA SER A 107 10.00 -10.06 -7.42
C SER A 107 11.47 -9.73 -7.70
N GLU A 108 12.04 -10.24 -8.80
CA GLU A 108 13.46 -10.07 -9.16
C GLU A 108 13.93 -8.60 -9.14
N ASP A 109 13.00 -7.64 -9.19
CA ASP A 109 13.24 -6.20 -9.21
C ASP A 109 13.31 -5.51 -7.83
N LYS A 110 13.20 -6.23 -6.69
CA LYS A 110 13.25 -5.69 -5.30
C LYS A 110 12.22 -4.60 -4.93
N LYS A 111 11.34 -4.19 -5.84
CA LYS A 111 10.37 -3.09 -5.62
C LYS A 111 9.08 -3.49 -4.93
N ILE A 112 8.80 -4.79 -4.82
CA ILE A 112 7.57 -5.31 -4.22
C ILE A 112 7.94 -6.38 -3.19
N THR A 113 7.51 -6.18 -1.94
CA THR A 113 7.66 -7.18 -0.86
C THR A 113 6.27 -7.59 -0.37
N LYS A 114 6.04 -8.90 -0.22
CA LYS A 114 4.73 -9.46 0.14
C LYS A 114 4.81 -10.37 1.36
N LEU A 115 3.82 -10.27 2.23
CA LEU A 115 3.60 -11.12 3.38
C LEU A 115 2.14 -11.53 3.42
N SER A 116 1.87 -12.77 3.82
CA SER A 116 0.50 -13.24 4.02
C SER A 116 0.32 -13.95 5.37
N VAL A 117 -0.74 -13.60 6.09
CA VAL A 117 -1.26 -14.34 7.25
C VAL A 117 -2.52 -15.05 6.80
N LEU A 118 -2.59 -16.38 6.94
CA LEU A 118 -3.70 -17.18 6.41
C LEU A 118 -4.23 -18.15 7.45
N TYR A 119 -5.53 -18.37 7.39
CA TYR A 119 -6.22 -19.42 8.13
C TYR A 119 -7.30 -20.01 7.22
N ASP A 120 -7.39 -21.33 7.17
CA ASP A 120 -8.47 -22.06 6.51
C ASP A 120 -8.85 -23.26 7.38
N THR A 121 -10.15 -23.46 7.55
CA THR A 121 -10.72 -24.50 8.43
C THR A 121 -10.42 -25.92 7.94
N SER A 122 -10.06 -26.09 6.67
CA SER A 122 -9.79 -27.39 6.05
C SER A 122 -8.33 -27.85 6.12
N TRP A 123 -7.42 -27.03 6.66
CA TRP A 123 -5.98 -27.32 6.66
C TRP A 123 -5.55 -28.20 7.84
N THR A 124 -4.87 -29.30 7.52
CA THR A 124 -4.40 -30.30 8.50
C THR A 124 -2.87 -30.47 8.47
N ASP A 125 -2.13 -29.37 8.62
CA ASP A 125 -0.68 -29.33 8.93
C ASP A 125 0.37 -29.39 7.80
N ALA A 126 0.01 -29.55 6.52
CA ALA A 126 1.00 -29.36 5.43
C ALA A 126 0.35 -28.99 4.11
N LEU A 127 0.52 -27.73 3.65
CA LEU A 127 0.08 -27.31 2.32
C LEU A 127 1.07 -26.40 1.59
N PRO A 128 1.10 -26.48 0.24
CA PRO A 128 2.12 -25.93 -0.64
C PRO A 128 1.96 -24.43 -0.89
N GLN A 129 3.00 -23.84 -1.49
CA GLN A 129 3.15 -22.40 -1.78
C GLN A 129 1.85 -21.67 -2.08
N VAL A 130 1.55 -20.72 -1.21
CA VAL A 130 0.26 -20.04 -1.08
C VAL A 130 -0.01 -19.13 -2.29
N THR A 131 -1.16 -19.32 -2.94
CA THR A 131 -1.72 -18.42 -3.94
C THR A 131 -3.03 -17.80 -3.44
N GLU A 132 -3.42 -16.68 -4.05
CA GLU A 132 -4.62 -15.87 -3.78
C GLU A 132 -5.95 -16.66 -3.82
N SER A 133 -5.95 -17.85 -4.45
CA SER A 133 -7.06 -18.79 -4.55
C SER A 133 -7.15 -19.82 -3.42
N ALA A 134 -6.22 -19.83 -2.46
CA ALA A 134 -6.07 -20.94 -1.52
C ALA A 134 -7.07 -20.97 -0.35
N VAL A 135 -7.71 -19.85 -0.01
CA VAL A 135 -8.72 -19.80 1.06
C VAL A 135 -10.09 -20.14 0.48
N ASN A 136 -10.67 -21.24 0.97
CA ASN A 136 -12.01 -21.72 0.65
C ASN A 136 -13.00 -21.38 1.77
N ASP A 137 -12.62 -21.61 3.03
CA ASP A 137 -13.39 -21.26 4.23
C ASP A 137 -12.43 -20.83 5.34
N GLY A 138 -12.32 -19.51 5.56
CA GLY A 138 -11.36 -18.91 6.46
C GLY A 138 -11.04 -17.46 6.10
N TYR A 139 -9.83 -17.03 6.42
CA TYR A 139 -9.37 -15.67 6.16
C TYR A 139 -7.93 -15.57 5.66
N ALA A 140 -7.63 -14.48 4.96
CA ALA A 140 -6.27 -14.09 4.60
C ALA A 140 -6.09 -12.58 4.73
N LEU A 141 -5.01 -12.18 5.40
CA LEU A 141 -4.46 -10.83 5.34
C LEU A 141 -3.20 -10.86 4.47
N LYS A 142 -3.21 -10.13 3.36
CA LYS A 142 -2.00 -9.89 2.56
C LYS A 142 -1.50 -8.47 2.79
N ILE A 143 -0.21 -8.33 3.03
CA ILE A 143 0.48 -7.06 3.18
C ILE A 143 1.47 -6.94 2.02
N THR A 144 1.26 -5.96 1.16
CA THR A 144 2.14 -5.67 0.02
C THR A 144 2.74 -4.28 0.16
N ARG A 145 4.06 -4.19 0.26
CA ARG A 145 4.80 -2.93 0.13
C ARG A 145 5.19 -2.71 -1.32
N PHE A 146 4.88 -1.55 -1.89
CA PHE A 146 5.27 -1.18 -3.25
C PHE A 146 5.56 0.32 -3.39
N GLU A 147 6.39 0.65 -4.37
CA GLU A 147 6.75 2.03 -4.72
C GLU A 147 6.08 2.42 -6.04
N THR A 148 5.47 3.61 -6.09
CA THR A 148 4.80 4.13 -7.29
C THR A 148 4.98 5.64 -7.42
N GLN A 149 4.95 6.15 -8.65
CA GLN A 149 4.97 7.59 -8.94
C GLN A 149 3.61 8.26 -8.72
N VAL A 150 2.55 7.48 -8.50
CA VAL A 150 1.23 8.01 -8.15
C VAL A 150 1.27 8.53 -6.71
N THR A 151 1.19 9.84 -6.55
CA THR A 151 1.26 10.50 -5.23
C THR A 151 -0.09 10.61 -4.53
N ASP A 152 -1.20 10.45 -5.26
CA ASP A 152 -2.55 10.53 -4.69
C ASP A 152 -3.11 9.14 -4.36
N ILE A 153 -3.13 8.83 -3.07
CA ILE A 153 -3.65 7.58 -2.51
C ILE A 153 -5.13 7.33 -2.85
N GLN A 154 -5.93 8.38 -3.04
CA GLN A 154 -7.32 8.25 -3.48
C GLN A 154 -7.40 7.69 -4.90
N ASN A 155 -6.48 8.08 -5.79
CA ASN A 155 -6.45 7.57 -7.16
C ASN A 155 -6.02 6.10 -7.20
N ILE A 156 -5.11 5.68 -6.32
CA ILE A 156 -4.73 4.27 -6.17
C ILE A 156 -5.95 3.45 -5.75
N ALA A 157 -6.65 3.85 -4.69
CA ALA A 157 -7.84 3.16 -4.21
C ALA A 157 -8.97 3.10 -5.24
N LYS A 158 -9.26 4.22 -5.92
CA LYS A 158 -10.26 4.27 -7.01
C LYS A 158 -9.90 3.34 -8.18
N THR A 159 -8.63 3.25 -8.53
CA THR A 159 -8.16 2.38 -9.61
C THR A 159 -8.34 0.91 -9.24
N LYS A 160 -8.01 0.51 -8.00
CA LYS A 160 -8.25 -0.85 -7.50
C LYS A 160 -9.75 -1.17 -7.44
N LEU A 161 -10.55 -0.26 -6.91
CA LEU A 161 -12.01 -0.41 -6.86
C LEU A 161 -12.60 -0.64 -8.25
N LYS A 162 -12.19 0.16 -9.24
CA LYS A 162 -12.61 -0.02 -10.63
C LYS A 162 -12.21 -1.40 -11.18
N SER A 163 -10.98 -1.85 -10.91
CA SER A 163 -10.54 -3.19 -11.30
C SER A 163 -11.38 -4.31 -10.67
N LEU A 164 -11.95 -4.11 -9.49
CA LEU A 164 -12.83 -5.10 -8.85
C LEU A 164 -14.23 -5.06 -9.44
N GLN A 165 -14.75 -3.87 -9.76
CA GLN A 165 -16.03 -3.70 -10.47
C GLN A 165 -16.05 -4.41 -11.83
N ASP A 166 -14.90 -4.47 -12.51
CA ASP A 166 -14.75 -5.19 -13.79
C ASP A 166 -14.67 -6.72 -13.62
N LYS A 167 -14.35 -7.23 -12.43
CA LYS A 167 -14.07 -8.67 -12.17
C LYS A 167 -15.13 -9.39 -11.36
N CYS A 168 -15.78 -8.71 -10.41
CA CYS A 168 -16.71 -9.31 -9.48
C CYS A 168 -18.12 -9.51 -10.09
N PHE A 169 -18.96 -10.30 -9.41
CA PHE A 169 -20.35 -10.50 -9.83
C PHE A 169 -21.18 -9.22 -9.66
N PRO A 170 -22.26 -9.03 -10.45
CA PRO A 170 -23.13 -7.85 -10.35
C PRO A 170 -23.82 -7.63 -8.99
N VAL A 171 -23.91 -8.68 -8.17
CA VAL A 171 -24.50 -8.62 -6.83
C VAL A 171 -23.54 -8.11 -5.75
N THR A 172 -22.30 -7.80 -6.14
CA THR A 172 -21.26 -7.32 -5.23
C THR A 172 -21.61 -5.91 -4.73
N GLU A 173 -21.47 -5.70 -3.43
CA GLU A 173 -21.69 -4.41 -2.79
C GLU A 173 -20.35 -3.74 -2.54
N TYR A 174 -20.24 -2.44 -2.88
CA TYR A 174 -19.01 -1.68 -2.75
C TYR A 174 -19.20 -0.48 -1.85
N THR A 175 -18.23 -0.19 -0.99
CA THR A 175 -18.14 1.10 -0.32
C THR A 175 -17.32 2.08 -1.16
N SER A 176 -17.60 3.38 -1.03
CA SER A 176 -16.71 4.39 -1.58
C SER A 176 -15.38 4.43 -0.79
N PRO A 177 -14.26 4.79 -1.43
CA PRO A 177 -13.01 5.06 -0.73
C PRO A 177 -13.22 6.12 0.36
N HIS A 178 -12.83 5.81 1.58
CA HIS A 178 -12.97 6.67 2.74
C HIS A 178 -11.69 6.67 3.56
N PHE A 179 -11.51 7.73 4.35
CA PHE A 179 -10.37 7.83 5.26
C PHE A 179 -10.59 6.98 6.51
N GLU A 180 -9.56 6.25 6.90
CA GLU A 180 -9.44 5.65 8.22
C GLU A 180 -8.01 5.87 8.75
N LYS A 181 -7.70 5.35 9.94
CA LYS A 181 -6.36 5.44 10.51
C LYS A 181 -5.81 4.08 10.83
N ILE A 182 -4.59 3.80 10.35
CA ILE A 182 -3.80 2.63 10.73
C ILE A 182 -2.56 3.12 11.46
N ASP A 183 -2.38 2.73 12.71
CA ASP A 183 -1.28 3.19 13.55
C ASP A 183 -1.12 4.73 13.58
N ASN A 184 -2.25 5.45 13.69
CA ASN A 184 -2.35 6.92 13.62
C ASN A 184 -1.96 7.56 12.27
N ILE A 185 -1.66 6.79 11.23
CA ILE A 185 -1.38 7.26 9.88
C ILE A 185 -2.70 7.33 9.10
N ASP A 186 -2.93 8.45 8.42
CA ASP A 186 -4.10 8.60 7.55
C ASP A 186 -4.01 7.62 6.38
N SER A 187 -5.02 6.76 6.25
CA SER A 187 -5.11 5.72 5.23
C SER A 187 -6.41 5.86 4.45
N ILE A 188 -6.48 5.18 3.29
CA ILE A 188 -7.72 5.05 2.51
C ILE A 188 -8.15 3.60 2.48
N ALA A 189 -9.42 3.37 2.77
CA ALA A 189 -10.02 2.05 2.72
C ALA A 189 -11.27 2.00 1.85
N PHE A 190 -11.55 0.80 1.33
CA PHE A 190 -12.83 0.47 0.74
C PHE A 190 -13.09 -1.05 0.83
N GLU A 191 -14.34 -1.44 0.67
CA GLU A 191 -14.79 -2.81 0.77
C GLU A 191 -15.51 -3.26 -0.49
N ALA A 192 -15.42 -4.56 -0.80
CA ALA A 192 -16.15 -5.25 -1.84
C ALA A 192 -16.72 -6.55 -1.25
N ASN A 193 -18.01 -6.55 -0.93
CA ASN A 193 -18.69 -7.65 -0.27
C ASN A 193 -19.42 -8.52 -1.30
N LYS A 194 -19.46 -9.84 -1.09
CA LYS A 194 -20.07 -10.83 -2.01
C LYS A 194 -19.37 -10.95 -3.38
N CYS A 195 -18.07 -10.64 -3.48
CA CYS A 195 -17.25 -10.88 -4.66
C CYS A 195 -16.65 -12.31 -4.67
N GLY A 196 -17.44 -13.34 -4.33
CA GLY A 196 -16.90 -14.69 -4.03
C GLY A 196 -16.17 -14.77 -2.68
N GLY A 197 -16.37 -13.76 -1.85
CA GLY A 197 -15.79 -13.50 -0.53
C GLY A 197 -16.04 -12.03 -0.18
N ASP A 198 -15.76 -11.66 1.06
CA ASP A 198 -15.76 -10.28 1.51
C ASP A 198 -14.32 -9.77 1.55
N TYR A 199 -14.11 -8.61 0.90
CA TYR A 199 -12.79 -8.02 0.72
C TYR A 199 -12.77 -6.63 1.35
N LYS A 200 -11.73 -6.34 2.14
CA LYS A 200 -11.39 -4.97 2.55
C LYS A 200 -9.98 -4.64 2.08
N TYR A 201 -9.84 -3.52 1.40
CA TYR A 201 -8.56 -2.98 0.96
C TYR A 201 -8.24 -1.73 1.74
N ILE A 202 -7.01 -1.64 2.25
CA ILE A 202 -6.52 -0.48 3.00
C ILE A 202 -5.17 -0.09 2.40
N TYR A 203 -5.03 1.19 2.05
CA TYR A 203 -3.78 1.77 1.59
C TYR A 203 -3.21 2.69 2.66
N VAL A 204 -2.00 2.40 3.10
CA VAL A 204 -1.28 3.21 4.10
C VAL A 204 -0.02 3.80 3.46
N PRO A 205 0.12 5.13 3.37
CA PRO A 205 1.33 5.77 2.87
C PRO A 205 2.37 5.83 3.99
N ARG A 206 3.49 5.11 3.84
CA ARG A 206 4.55 5.08 4.86
C ARG A 206 5.91 4.71 4.26
N PHE A 207 7.00 5.26 4.78
CA PHE A 207 8.37 4.96 4.35
C PHE A 207 8.60 5.12 2.84
N TYR A 208 8.09 6.22 2.26
CA TYR A 208 8.16 6.54 0.82
C TYR A 208 7.59 5.44 -0.10
N ALA A 209 6.72 4.59 0.45
CA ALA A 209 6.04 3.52 -0.23
C ALA A 209 4.57 3.49 0.18
N TYR A 210 3.81 2.62 -0.46
CA TYR A 210 2.45 2.29 -0.06
C TYR A 210 2.41 0.86 0.44
N TYR A 211 1.66 0.67 1.52
CA TYR A 211 1.27 -0.65 2.03
C TYR A 211 -0.17 -0.90 1.59
N GLU A 212 -0.40 -1.91 0.76
CA GLU A 212 -1.73 -2.47 0.50
C GLU A 212 -1.96 -3.59 1.52
N LEU A 213 -2.95 -3.40 2.39
CA LEU A 213 -3.51 -4.44 3.24
C LEU A 213 -4.76 -4.96 2.54
N GLU A 214 -4.73 -6.20 2.12
CA GLU A 214 -5.87 -6.90 1.53
C GLU A 214 -6.38 -7.95 2.51
N LEU A 215 -7.57 -7.71 3.05
CA LEU A 215 -8.27 -8.60 3.96
C LEU A 215 -9.29 -9.38 3.15
N ILE A 216 -9.25 -10.71 3.24
CA ILE A 216 -10.13 -11.62 2.51
C ILE A 216 -10.82 -12.52 3.53
N ALA A 217 -12.15 -12.49 3.60
CA ALA A 217 -12.95 -13.41 4.41
C ALA A 217 -13.86 -14.24 3.50
N LYS A 218 -13.86 -15.57 3.70
CA LYS A 218 -14.71 -16.50 2.96
C LYS A 218 -15.31 -17.52 3.89
N GLY A 219 -16.59 -17.81 3.73
CA GLY A 219 -17.34 -18.74 4.57
C GLY A 219 -18.82 -18.36 4.57
N ASP A 220 -19.65 -19.18 5.21
CA ASP A 220 -21.07 -18.85 5.42
C ASP A 220 -21.22 -17.55 6.24
N PHE A 221 -22.35 -16.85 6.06
CA PHE A 221 -22.57 -15.47 6.57
C PHE A 221 -22.13 -15.23 8.02
N GLY A 222 -22.36 -16.18 8.94
CA GLY A 222 -21.96 -16.06 10.35
C GLY A 222 -20.45 -16.25 10.60
N TYR A 223 -19.76 -16.99 9.73
CA TYR A 223 -18.31 -17.18 9.79
C TYR A 223 -17.56 -16.02 9.13
N THR A 224 -18.10 -15.45 8.04
CA THR A 224 -17.49 -14.32 7.33
C THR A 224 -17.34 -13.10 8.25
N GLU A 225 -18.35 -12.78 9.06
CA GLU A 225 -18.27 -11.69 10.03
C GLU A 225 -17.19 -11.94 11.10
N ARG A 226 -17.11 -13.18 11.62
CA ARG A 226 -16.09 -13.57 12.60
C ARG A 226 -14.67 -13.47 12.02
N TYR A 227 -14.49 -13.89 10.77
CA TYR A 227 -13.22 -13.82 10.06
C TYR A 227 -12.81 -12.37 9.80
N SER A 228 -13.73 -11.53 9.35
CA SER A 228 -13.51 -10.09 9.16
C SER A 228 -13.12 -9.40 10.47
N ARG A 229 -13.79 -9.73 11.59
CA ARG A 229 -13.43 -9.20 12.91
C ARG A 229 -12.03 -9.62 13.34
N THR A 230 -11.70 -10.90 13.18
CA THR A 230 -10.36 -11.43 13.50
C THR A 230 -9.28 -10.69 12.72
N MET A 231 -9.48 -10.45 11.41
CA MET A 231 -8.53 -9.67 10.62
C MET A 231 -8.47 -8.20 11.02
N GLY A 232 -9.61 -7.61 11.41
CA GLY A 232 -9.66 -6.27 11.99
C GLY A 232 -8.76 -6.14 13.21
N GLU A 233 -8.81 -7.11 14.13
CA GLU A 233 -7.93 -7.16 15.31
C GLU A 233 -6.45 -7.27 14.93
N VAL A 234 -6.11 -8.06 13.90
CA VAL A 234 -4.73 -8.14 13.37
C VAL A 234 -4.29 -6.78 12.83
N VAL A 235 -5.13 -6.11 12.04
CA VAL A 235 -4.83 -4.79 11.45
C VAL A 235 -4.74 -3.71 12.53
N ASP A 236 -5.60 -3.71 13.53
CA ASP A 236 -5.57 -2.75 14.65
C ASP A 236 -4.30 -2.91 15.50
N SER A 237 -3.78 -4.13 15.59
CA SER A 237 -2.51 -4.43 16.26
C SER A 237 -1.28 -4.06 15.42
N LEU A 238 -1.47 -3.72 14.14
CA LEU A 238 -0.37 -3.38 13.24
C LEU A 238 0.29 -2.07 13.68
N LYS A 239 1.60 -2.16 13.91
CA LYS A 239 2.49 -1.07 14.22
C LYS A 239 3.54 -0.95 13.14
N PHE A 240 3.62 0.22 12.52
CA PHE A 240 4.81 0.56 11.77
C PHE A 240 5.93 0.85 12.77
N PHE A 241 7.15 0.49 12.42
CA PHE A 241 8.27 0.90 13.25
C PHE A 241 8.32 2.44 13.32
N SER A 242 8.85 2.94 14.43
CA SER A 242 9.17 4.36 14.60
C SER A 242 9.82 4.91 13.33
N GLU A 243 9.42 6.12 12.93
CA GLU A 243 10.01 6.90 11.84
C GLU A 243 11.41 7.42 12.20
N ASP A 244 12.18 6.62 12.94
CA ASP A 244 13.61 6.79 12.97
C ASP A 244 14.11 6.53 11.53
N PRO A 245 14.88 7.45 10.93
CA PRO A 245 15.23 7.34 9.52
C PRO A 245 15.82 5.95 9.23
N PRO A 246 15.39 5.26 8.15
CA PRO A 246 15.70 3.86 7.93
C PRO A 246 17.22 3.63 7.88
N GLY A 247 17.71 2.72 8.72
CA GLY A 247 19.13 2.30 8.77
C GLY A 247 19.97 2.92 9.89
N TRP A 248 19.35 3.62 10.83
CA TRP A 248 20.09 4.35 11.85
C TRP A 248 20.50 3.54 13.05
N THR A 249 19.94 2.34 13.29
CA THR A 249 20.28 1.55 14.48
C THR A 249 21.43 0.57 14.22
N PRO A 250 22.49 0.59 15.05
CA PRO A 250 22.72 1.53 16.16
C PRO A 250 23.27 2.87 15.66
N PHE A 251 22.68 3.97 16.15
CA PHE A 251 23.10 5.32 15.79
C PHE A 251 24.23 5.76 16.70
N ILE A 252 25.10 6.61 16.16
CA ILE A 252 26.16 7.24 16.92
C ILE A 252 25.72 8.68 17.17
N VAL A 253 25.95 9.16 18.38
CA VAL A 253 25.73 10.57 18.73
C VAL A 253 27.02 11.32 18.46
N PHE A 254 26.97 12.28 17.54
CA PHE A 254 28.00 13.28 17.43
C PHE A 254 27.73 14.35 18.50
N ASP A 255 28.66 14.54 19.43
CA ASP A 255 28.57 15.55 20.48
C ASP A 255 29.70 16.58 20.32
N ASN A 256 29.33 17.86 20.30
CA ASN A 256 30.28 18.95 20.36
C ASN A 256 30.08 19.77 21.63
N ALA A 257 30.93 19.53 22.62
CA ALA A 257 30.88 20.24 23.90
C ALA A 257 31.21 21.74 23.77
N LYS A 258 32.04 22.15 22.80
CA LYS A 258 32.48 23.55 22.65
C LYS A 258 31.37 24.47 22.14
N TYR A 259 30.62 24.01 21.14
CA TYR A 259 29.49 24.74 20.56
C TYR A 259 28.13 24.23 21.07
N LEU A 260 28.15 23.33 22.06
CA LEU A 260 26.99 22.85 22.82
C LEU A 260 25.86 22.31 21.92
N PHE A 261 26.21 21.52 20.91
CA PHE A 261 25.22 20.83 20.09
C PHE A 261 25.53 19.34 19.99
N SER A 262 24.50 18.57 19.70
CA SER A 262 24.60 17.15 19.39
C SER A 262 23.61 16.78 18.31
N PHE A 263 23.90 15.72 17.57
CA PHE A 263 22.94 15.11 16.65
C PHE A 263 23.25 13.63 16.47
N LYS A 264 22.27 12.86 16.02
CA LYS A 264 22.42 11.45 15.73
C LYS A 264 22.85 11.28 14.27
N HIS A 265 23.64 10.25 13.99
CA HIS A 265 23.97 9.84 12.63
C HIS A 265 24.12 8.31 12.52
N PRO A 266 24.03 7.72 11.32
CA PRO A 266 24.33 6.30 11.08
C PRO A 266 25.80 5.98 11.39
N ARG A 267 26.23 4.72 11.25
CA ARG A 267 27.65 4.32 11.35
C ARG A 267 28.50 4.86 10.18
N PHE A 268 28.68 6.17 10.16
CA PHE A 268 29.56 6.87 9.25
C PHE A 268 31.00 6.82 9.77
N ASP A 269 31.94 6.71 8.84
CA ASP A 269 33.37 6.75 9.11
C ASP A 269 33.78 8.20 9.45
N SER A 270 34.28 8.40 10.67
CA SER A 270 34.77 9.69 11.15
C SER A 270 36.26 9.92 10.86
N ASN A 271 36.97 8.90 10.38
CA ASN A 271 38.43 8.96 10.17
C ASN A 271 38.79 9.35 8.73
N CYS A 272 37.82 9.73 7.90
CA CYS A 272 38.08 10.01 6.51
C CYS A 272 37.48 11.33 6.01
N CYS A 273 38.18 11.82 4.99
CA CYS A 273 37.94 12.89 4.03
C CYS A 273 36.99 14.01 4.43
N ASP A 274 37.49 15.22 4.27
CA ASP A 274 36.73 16.44 4.48
C ASP A 274 35.98 16.84 3.21
N VAL A 275 34.69 17.11 3.35
CA VAL A 275 33.92 17.85 2.37
C VAL A 275 34.32 19.33 2.44
N PRO A 276 34.76 19.96 1.34
CA PRO A 276 35.24 21.34 1.35
C PRO A 276 34.28 22.32 2.05
N GLY A 277 34.78 23.01 3.06
CA GLY A 277 33.99 23.92 3.91
C GLY A 277 33.78 25.33 3.34
N PRO A 278 33.28 26.25 4.19
CA PRO A 278 33.08 27.65 3.83
C PRO A 278 34.40 28.36 3.47
N LYS A 279 34.29 29.44 2.71
CA LYS A 279 35.43 30.26 2.27
C LYS A 279 35.86 31.23 3.35
N PHE A 280 37.17 31.44 3.44
CA PHE A 280 37.78 32.32 4.42
C PHE A 280 38.95 33.09 3.80
N GLU A 281 39.11 34.34 4.21
CA GLU A 281 40.23 35.19 3.79
C GLU A 281 41.34 35.28 4.84
N LYS A 282 40.97 35.29 6.13
CA LYS A 282 41.91 35.56 7.24
C LYS A 282 42.08 34.37 8.18
N ASN A 283 40.98 33.78 8.63
CA ASN A 283 40.99 32.70 9.60
C ASN A 283 40.27 31.49 9.00
N SER A 284 40.96 30.36 8.92
CA SER A 284 40.32 29.11 8.51
C SER A 284 39.21 28.74 9.49
N PRO A 285 38.03 28.31 9.00
CA PRO A 285 37.00 27.77 9.85
C PRO A 285 37.53 26.52 10.55
N THR A 286 37.10 26.31 11.80
CA THR A 286 37.49 25.13 12.58
C THR A 286 36.72 23.92 12.07
N ASN A 287 37.39 22.90 11.55
CA ASN A 287 36.76 21.60 11.27
C ASN A 287 36.35 20.95 12.61
N LEU A 288 35.07 20.64 12.77
CA LEU A 288 34.49 20.02 13.95
C LEU A 288 34.44 18.50 13.84
N GLY A 289 34.50 17.95 12.63
CA GLY A 289 34.44 16.53 12.33
C GLY A 289 33.81 16.27 10.97
N SER A 290 34.27 15.19 10.33
CA SER A 290 33.73 14.65 9.08
C SER A 290 33.02 13.34 9.36
N LEU A 291 31.91 13.09 8.66
CA LEU A 291 31.10 11.88 8.76
C LEU A 291 30.80 11.39 7.34
N VAL A 292 31.39 10.27 6.97
CA VAL A 292 31.33 9.73 5.60
C VAL A 292 30.58 8.40 5.59
N ASP A 293 29.68 8.20 4.64
CA ASP A 293 29.04 6.91 4.44
C ASP A 293 30.05 5.91 3.83
N PRO A 294 30.46 4.87 4.58
CA PRO A 294 31.44 3.91 4.10
C PRO A 294 30.93 3.09 2.91
N THR A 295 29.61 3.01 2.69
CA THR A 295 29.00 2.20 1.63
C THR A 295 29.04 2.85 0.26
N THR A 296 29.19 4.18 0.21
CA THR A 296 29.19 4.95 -1.06
C THR A 296 30.54 5.55 -1.38
N LYS A 297 31.51 5.38 -0.48
CA LYS A 297 32.90 5.81 -0.64
C LYS A 297 33.63 4.98 -1.70
N ILE A 298 33.97 5.64 -2.80
CA ILE A 298 34.83 5.10 -3.86
C ILE A 298 36.28 5.54 -3.62
N ASP A 299 36.48 6.83 -3.29
CA ASP A 299 37.77 7.42 -2.96
C ASP A 299 37.62 8.63 -2.01
N SER A 300 38.68 9.42 -1.81
CA SER A 300 38.68 10.60 -0.93
C SER A 300 37.93 11.82 -1.47
N LYS A 301 37.30 11.73 -2.65
CA LYS A 301 36.53 12.78 -3.31
C LYS A 301 35.11 12.33 -3.70
N ASN A 302 34.93 11.02 -3.94
CA ASN A 302 33.69 10.41 -4.38
C ASN A 302 33.08 9.59 -3.24
N PHE A 303 32.19 10.22 -2.47
CA PHE A 303 31.52 9.63 -1.32
C PHE A 303 30.28 10.45 -0.96
N ASP A 304 29.31 9.84 -0.25
CA ASP A 304 28.33 10.62 0.49
C ASP A 304 28.85 10.95 1.87
N GLY A 305 28.68 12.19 2.31
CA GLY A 305 29.13 12.57 3.64
C GLY A 305 28.90 14.04 3.96
N ILE A 306 29.15 14.38 5.22
CA ILE A 306 29.15 15.75 5.70
C ILE A 306 30.44 16.09 6.42
N THR A 307 30.83 17.36 6.37
CA THR A 307 31.85 17.92 7.27
C THR A 307 31.30 19.15 7.94
N LEU A 308 31.48 19.20 9.26
CA LEU A 308 31.02 20.30 10.10
C LEU A 308 32.14 21.31 10.31
N TYR A 309 31.82 22.58 10.14
CA TYR A 309 32.74 23.69 10.36
C TYR A 309 32.14 24.71 11.32
N ALA A 310 32.98 25.31 12.16
CA ALA A 310 32.63 26.51 12.90
C ALA A 310 33.50 27.68 12.43
N ASP A 311 32.86 28.72 11.92
CA ASP A 311 33.51 29.95 11.53
C ASP A 311 33.22 31.05 12.56
N LYS A 312 34.28 31.61 13.15
CA LYS A 312 34.17 32.70 14.12
C LYS A 312 33.95 34.01 13.37
N GLU A 313 32.70 34.32 13.10
CA GLU A 313 32.32 35.60 12.52
C GLU A 313 32.07 36.64 13.61
N THR A 314 32.74 37.79 13.52
CA THR A 314 32.58 38.91 14.44
C THR A 314 32.18 40.16 13.67
N GLY A 315 31.05 40.76 14.01
CA GLY A 315 30.65 42.08 13.50
C GLY A 315 29.79 42.07 12.23
N ARG A 316 29.27 40.92 11.80
CA ARG A 316 28.27 40.81 10.72
C ARG A 316 27.02 40.07 11.20
N SER A 317 25.87 40.39 10.60
CA SER A 317 24.67 39.57 10.77
C SER A 317 24.80 38.23 10.04
N PHE A 318 23.94 37.27 10.39
CA PHE A 318 23.91 35.97 9.74
C PHE A 318 23.67 36.08 8.23
N ASP A 319 22.71 36.91 7.79
CA ASP A 319 22.44 37.11 6.37
C ASP A 319 23.65 37.74 5.64
N GLN A 320 24.32 38.71 6.26
CA GLN A 320 25.53 39.31 5.70
C GLN A 320 26.68 38.30 5.56
N TYR A 321 26.79 37.36 6.50
CA TYR A 321 27.74 36.26 6.42
C TYR A 321 27.43 35.35 5.22
N VAL A 322 26.17 34.91 5.08
CA VAL A 322 25.75 34.01 4.00
C VAL A 322 25.90 34.67 2.62
N GLU A 323 25.49 35.94 2.46
CA GLU A 323 25.68 36.67 1.20
C GLU A 323 27.15 36.78 0.81
N ARG A 324 28.03 37.05 1.79
CA ARG A 324 29.46 37.08 1.54
C ARG A 324 29.99 35.71 1.08
N GLN A 325 29.56 34.62 1.70
CA GLN A 325 29.95 33.27 1.28
C GLN A 325 29.53 33.01 -0.17
N LYS A 326 28.30 33.37 -0.56
CA LYS A 326 27.81 33.25 -1.93
C LYS A 326 28.70 34.01 -2.93
N THR A 327 29.09 35.25 -2.61
CA THR A 327 30.01 36.03 -3.46
C THR A 327 31.34 35.32 -3.63
N LEU A 328 31.96 34.87 -2.53
CA LEU A 328 33.26 34.20 -2.57
C LEU A 328 33.23 32.88 -3.36
N PHE A 329 32.16 32.09 -3.23
CA PHE A 329 31.98 30.87 -4.02
C PHE A 329 31.70 31.17 -5.49
N ASN A 330 30.89 32.19 -5.79
CA ASN A 330 30.59 32.59 -7.16
C ASN A 330 31.87 33.04 -7.88
N ASP A 331 32.67 33.89 -7.25
CA ASP A 331 33.94 34.36 -7.82
C ASP A 331 34.88 33.19 -8.13
N GLU A 332 35.04 32.25 -7.18
CA GLU A 332 35.85 31.06 -7.39
C GLU A 332 35.28 30.17 -8.51
N TYR A 333 33.97 29.98 -8.56
CA TYR A 333 33.31 29.17 -9.60
C TYR A 333 33.57 29.76 -10.98
N VAL A 334 33.39 31.08 -11.15
CA VAL A 334 33.65 31.78 -12.42
C VAL A 334 35.13 31.67 -12.81
N ILE A 335 36.05 31.82 -11.85
CA ILE A 335 37.50 31.67 -12.11
C ILE A 335 37.83 30.25 -12.61
N VAL A 336 37.22 29.21 -12.02
CA VAL A 336 37.53 27.81 -12.34
C VAL A 336 36.78 27.29 -13.57
N LYS A 337 35.52 27.66 -13.74
CA LYS A 337 34.61 27.12 -14.77
C LYS A 337 34.39 28.07 -15.95
N GLY A 338 34.71 29.35 -15.82
CA GLY A 338 34.53 30.36 -16.86
C GLY A 338 33.09 30.81 -17.08
N GLU A 339 32.15 30.39 -16.22
CA GLU A 339 30.73 30.72 -16.29
C GLU A 339 30.14 30.90 -14.90
N ASN A 340 28.97 31.55 -14.81
CA ASN A 340 28.24 31.68 -13.55
C ASN A 340 27.63 30.32 -13.13
N PRO A 341 27.65 29.97 -11.83
CA PRO A 341 27.01 28.78 -11.33
C PRO A 341 25.49 28.83 -11.45
N LYS A 342 24.86 27.67 -11.60
CA LYS A 342 23.40 27.50 -11.47
C LYS A 342 23.09 27.23 -10.01
N THR A 343 22.55 28.23 -9.32
CA THR A 343 22.42 28.19 -7.87
C THR A 343 20.96 28.13 -7.42
N SER A 344 20.75 27.63 -6.22
CA SER A 344 19.48 27.74 -5.50
C SER A 344 19.71 27.91 -4.00
N GLN A 345 18.69 28.41 -3.31
CA GLN A 345 18.68 28.61 -1.87
C GLN A 345 17.39 28.04 -1.28
N GLU A 346 17.50 27.49 -0.08
CA GLU A 346 16.41 27.02 0.74
C GLU A 346 16.59 27.49 2.19
N GLU A 347 15.53 28.02 2.80
CA GLU A 347 15.52 28.39 4.23
C GLU A 347 14.64 27.42 5.02
N PHE A 348 15.14 26.98 6.17
CA PHE A 348 14.44 26.05 7.07
C PHE A 348 14.99 26.17 8.50
N THR A 349 14.61 25.24 9.38
CA THR A 349 15.03 25.23 10.79
C THR A 349 15.75 23.92 11.12
N VAL A 350 16.82 24.01 11.92
CA VAL A 350 17.60 22.86 12.42
C VAL A 350 17.80 23.04 13.92
N GLY A 351 17.30 22.11 14.74
CA GLY A 351 17.40 22.21 16.21
C GLY A 351 16.86 23.53 16.78
N GLY A 352 15.83 24.11 16.17
CA GLY A 352 15.27 25.41 16.55
C GLY A 352 16.07 26.64 16.11
N LYS A 353 17.18 26.47 15.37
CA LYS A 353 17.96 27.55 14.77
C LYS A 353 17.59 27.76 13.31
N ARG A 354 17.58 29.02 12.85
CA ARG A 354 17.40 29.34 11.43
C ARG A 354 18.56 28.74 10.63
N ALA A 355 18.24 28.15 9.49
CA ALA A 355 19.20 27.52 8.60
C ALA A 355 18.98 27.99 7.15
N ILE A 356 20.08 28.17 6.41
CA ILE A 356 20.07 28.49 4.98
C ILE A 356 20.95 27.48 4.25
N ARG A 357 20.36 26.69 3.35
CA ARG A 357 21.09 25.83 2.42
C ARG A 357 21.29 26.54 1.10
N ILE A 358 22.53 26.58 0.64
CA ILE A 358 22.88 27.04 -0.70
C ILE A 358 23.38 25.85 -1.52
N LYS A 359 22.86 25.72 -2.76
CA LYS A 359 23.19 24.63 -3.68
C LYS A 359 23.83 25.16 -4.95
N GLY A 360 24.74 24.38 -5.52
CA GLY A 360 25.38 24.68 -6.81
C GLY A 360 26.39 25.83 -6.80
N TYR A 361 26.71 26.40 -5.64
CA TYR A 361 27.71 27.47 -5.51
C TYR A 361 29.16 26.96 -5.60
N SER A 362 29.45 25.77 -5.07
CA SER A 362 30.80 25.22 -5.07
C SER A 362 31.12 24.53 -6.40
N TRP A 363 32.24 24.89 -7.04
CA TRP A 363 32.70 24.21 -8.26
C TRP A 363 33.11 22.76 -8.02
N LYS A 364 33.32 22.39 -6.75
CA LYS A 364 33.60 21.02 -6.29
C LYS A 364 32.33 20.18 -6.13
N GLY A 365 31.15 20.76 -6.33
CA GLY A 365 29.87 20.04 -6.35
C GLY A 365 29.22 19.81 -4.98
N ASN A 366 29.79 20.32 -3.89
CA ASN A 366 29.20 20.21 -2.56
C ASN A 366 28.19 21.33 -2.27
N ASP A 367 27.17 21.00 -1.49
CA ASP A 367 26.21 21.96 -0.94
C ASP A 367 26.66 22.44 0.44
N LEU A 368 26.14 23.58 0.88
CA LEU A 368 26.45 24.14 2.20
C LEU A 368 25.16 24.52 2.93
N ILE A 369 25.07 24.13 4.19
CA ILE A 369 23.97 24.48 5.09
C ILE A 369 24.56 25.32 6.23
N TYR A 370 24.17 26.60 6.30
CA TYR A 370 24.58 27.50 7.36
C TYR A 370 23.53 27.53 8.46
N LEU A 371 23.96 27.43 9.71
CA LEU A 371 23.12 27.52 10.90
C LEU A 371 23.39 28.83 11.63
N ASP A 372 22.33 29.57 11.94
CA ASP A 372 22.44 30.81 12.71
C ASP A 372 22.70 30.49 14.19
N THR A 373 23.98 30.37 14.51
CA THR A 373 24.48 30.09 15.86
C THR A 373 25.34 31.24 16.39
N LEU A 374 25.10 32.47 15.90
CA LEU A 374 25.86 33.64 16.31
C LEU A 374 25.74 33.93 17.82
N ASP A 375 24.64 33.51 18.46
CA ASP A 375 24.47 33.52 19.91
C ASP A 375 25.52 32.66 20.65
N ARG A 376 26.15 31.71 19.94
CA ARG A 376 27.24 30.85 20.40
C ARG A 376 28.61 31.29 19.87
N GLY A 377 28.69 32.49 19.26
CA GLY A 377 29.93 33.13 18.81
C GLY A 377 30.53 32.57 17.52
N ALA A 378 29.76 31.81 16.73
CA ALA A 378 30.20 31.27 15.44
C ALA A 378 29.01 30.96 14.52
N VAL A 379 29.24 30.85 13.22
CA VAL A 379 28.31 30.21 12.28
C VAL A 379 28.73 28.75 12.11
N ILE A 380 27.84 27.82 12.39
CA ILE A 380 28.06 26.40 12.09
C ILE A 380 27.66 26.13 10.65
N THR A 381 28.54 25.49 9.90
CA THR A 381 28.29 25.09 8.51
C THR A 381 28.34 23.57 8.40
N VAL A 382 27.30 22.97 7.82
CA VAL A 382 27.29 21.58 7.36
C VAL A 382 27.61 21.58 5.87
N SER A 383 28.82 21.17 5.50
CA SER A 383 29.19 20.96 4.09
C SER A 383 28.79 19.56 3.67
N VAL A 384 28.07 19.42 2.56
CA VAL A 384 27.40 18.19 2.15
C VAL A 384 27.92 17.73 0.80
N ASN A 385 28.48 16.53 0.74
CA ASN A 385 28.75 15.83 -0.51
C ASN A 385 27.63 14.81 -0.74
N ASN A 386 26.86 15.00 -1.80
CA ASN A 386 25.72 14.14 -2.13
C ASN A 386 25.94 13.49 -3.50
N LEU A 387 26.53 12.30 -3.50
CA LEU A 387 26.80 11.48 -4.68
C LEU A 387 25.57 10.64 -5.07
N THR A 388 24.85 10.07 -4.09
CA THR A 388 23.72 9.15 -4.37
C THR A 388 22.36 9.83 -4.50
N GLY A 389 22.31 11.16 -4.43
CA GLY A 389 21.11 11.97 -4.61
C GLY A 389 20.10 11.78 -3.47
N GLU A 390 18.88 11.38 -3.83
CA GLU A 390 17.75 11.28 -2.90
C GLU A 390 18.02 10.33 -1.72
N SER A 391 18.75 9.24 -1.96
CA SER A 391 19.13 8.28 -0.92
C SER A 391 19.92 8.93 0.22
N PHE A 392 20.88 9.80 -0.10
CA PHE A 392 21.64 10.51 0.91
C PHE A 392 20.87 11.70 1.49
N GLU A 393 20.00 12.37 0.71
CA GLU A 393 19.12 13.42 1.24
C GLU A 393 18.25 12.93 2.39
N ILE A 394 17.74 11.70 2.33
CA ILE A 394 16.96 11.10 3.43
C ILE A 394 17.80 10.97 4.71
N LYS A 395 19.06 10.51 4.59
CA LYS A 395 20.00 10.41 5.72
C LYS A 395 20.37 11.80 6.25
N LEU A 396 20.63 12.76 5.37
CA LEU A 396 20.93 14.13 5.74
C LEU A 396 19.77 14.76 6.51
N LYS A 397 18.54 14.62 6.02
CA LYS A 397 17.33 15.13 6.68
C LYS A 397 17.20 14.56 8.09
N GLY A 398 17.38 13.24 8.24
CA GLY A 398 17.40 12.60 9.56
C GLY A 398 18.46 13.16 10.52
N MET A 399 19.65 13.49 10.01
CA MET A 399 20.71 14.14 10.81
C MET A 399 20.23 15.51 11.27
N LEU A 400 19.78 16.35 10.36
CA LEU A 400 19.32 17.71 10.63
C LEU A 400 18.12 17.76 11.60
N GLU A 401 17.17 16.82 11.48
CA GLU A 401 16.01 16.71 12.38
C GLU A 401 16.41 16.33 13.81
N SER A 402 17.52 15.61 13.99
CA SER A 402 18.03 15.18 15.29
C SER A 402 18.98 16.18 15.96
N PHE A 403 19.22 17.35 15.36
CA PHE A 403 20.05 18.39 15.97
C PHE A 403 19.40 18.93 17.23
N GLU A 404 20.17 18.92 18.32
CA GLU A 404 19.80 19.51 19.60
C GLU A 404 20.88 20.50 20.02
N PHE A 405 20.45 21.71 20.37
CA PHE A 405 21.32 22.74 20.93
C PHE A 405 21.07 22.85 22.43
N ARG A 406 22.11 22.63 23.23
CA ARG A 406 22.06 22.68 24.70
C ARG A 406 22.17 24.12 25.19
N ASN A 407 21.38 24.46 26.19
CA ASN A 407 21.40 25.79 26.83
C ASN A 407 22.63 25.99 27.71
#